data_AF-A0A3B8VCG5-F1
#
_entry.id   AF-A0A3B8VCG5-F1
#
_cell.length_a   1.000
_cell.length_b   1.000
_cell.length_c   1.000
_cell.angle_alpha   90.00
_cell.angle_beta   90.00
_cell.angle_gamma   90.00
#
_symmetry.space_group_name_H-M   'P 1'
#
loop_
_entity.id
_entity.type
_entity.pdbx_description
1 polymer ?
#
loop_
_entity_poly.entity_id
_entity_poly.type
_entity_poly.pdbx_seq_one_letter_code
_entity_poly.pdbx_strand_id
1 'polypeptide(L)'
;MQKIKLLLLLILLPTLSLAQGIKVGVDWDMPTTSASITSDLKLFKDNGISFIQIEGIVDASVIQQIAENNFELWVSSGLKFTRRSDKFNQDQFQDLITDPLYYYRSSPLPISRYTLLENPQLYDGFSETLQPVIQQV
;
A
#
# COMPACT_ATOMS: atom_id res chain seq x y z
N MET A 1 -41.55 12.90 -26.36
CA MET A 1 -40.82 13.28 -25.12
C MET A 1 -39.90 12.18 -24.55
N GLN A 2 -39.67 11.04 -25.21
CA GLN A 2 -38.75 9.99 -24.70
C GLN A 2 -37.26 10.24 -25.03
N LYS A 3 -36.95 10.88 -26.16
CA LYS A 3 -35.56 11.09 -26.62
C LYS A 3 -34.73 12.02 -25.71
N ILE A 4 -35.38 12.97 -25.04
CA ILE A 4 -34.72 13.93 -24.12
C ILE A 4 -34.30 13.24 -22.80
N LYS A 5 -35.07 12.24 -22.34
CA LYS A 5 -34.74 11.49 -21.10
C LYS A 5 -33.48 10.63 -21.27
N LEU A 6 -33.29 10.04 -22.46
CA LEU A 6 -32.13 9.19 -22.75
C LEU A 6 -30.83 10.01 -22.82
N LEU A 7 -30.92 11.24 -23.37
CA LEU A 7 -29.78 12.15 -23.48
C LEU A 7 -29.29 12.64 -22.10
N LEU A 8 -30.21 12.93 -21.18
CA LEU A 8 -29.86 13.29 -19.80
C LEU A 8 -29.15 12.14 -19.06
N LEU A 9 -29.59 10.89 -19.26
CA LEU A 9 -28.96 9.71 -18.66
C LEU A 9 -27.50 9.54 -19.14
N LEU A 10 -27.24 9.76 -20.43
CA LEU A 10 -25.92 9.67 -21.05
C LEU A 10 -24.95 10.77 -20.61
N ILE A 11 -25.46 11.95 -20.21
CA ILE A 11 -24.63 13.05 -19.68
C ILE A 11 -24.33 12.86 -18.18
N LEU A 12 -25.21 12.18 -17.44
CA LEU A 12 -25.04 11.89 -16.01
C LEU A 12 -24.13 10.68 -15.73
N LEU A 13 -24.04 9.72 -16.64
CA LEU A 13 -23.16 8.56 -16.53
C LEU A 13 -21.65 8.90 -16.45
N PRO A 14 -21.09 9.83 -17.26
CA PRO A 14 -19.67 10.18 -17.17
C PRO A 14 -19.32 11.07 -15.97
N THR A 15 -20.27 11.82 -15.40
CA THR A 15 -19.99 12.65 -14.20
C THR A 15 -19.90 11.82 -12.92
N LEU A 16 -20.62 10.68 -12.84
CA LEU A 16 -20.46 9.71 -11.75
C LEU A 16 -19.09 9.04 -11.74
N SER A 17 -18.48 8.83 -12.92
CA SER A 17 -17.16 8.19 -13.05
C SER A 17 -15.99 9.08 -12.60
N LEU A 18 -16.19 10.39 -12.45
CA LEU A 18 -15.15 11.35 -12.06
C LEU A 18 -15.11 11.62 -10.55
N ALA A 19 -16.05 11.08 -9.78
CA ALA A 19 -15.96 11.04 -8.33
C ALA A 19 -15.08 9.86 -7.89
N GLN A 20 -13.79 9.88 -8.27
CA GLN A 20 -12.81 9.08 -7.54
C GLN A 20 -12.66 9.75 -6.17
N GLY A 21 -13.49 9.28 -5.23
CA GLY A 21 -13.60 9.82 -3.89
C GLY A 21 -12.29 9.73 -3.12
N ILE A 22 -12.18 10.56 -2.08
CA ILE A 22 -11.11 10.48 -1.09
C ILE A 22 -11.06 9.03 -0.56
N LYS A 23 -9.95 8.35 -0.78
CA LYS A 23 -9.69 7.03 -0.19
C LYS A 23 -9.21 7.23 1.24
N VAL A 24 -9.92 6.63 2.18
CA VAL A 24 -9.52 6.57 3.59
C VAL A 24 -8.84 5.23 3.83
N GLY A 25 -7.66 5.24 4.43
CA GLY A 25 -6.95 4.01 4.78
C GLY A 25 -6.51 4.01 6.24
N VAL A 26 -6.04 2.85 6.67
CA VAL A 26 -5.50 2.63 8.01
C VAL A 26 -4.08 2.07 7.91
N ASP A 27 -3.19 2.60 8.73
CA ASP A 27 -1.90 1.97 9.01
C ASP A 27 -2.14 0.93 10.11
N TRP A 28 -1.88 -0.34 9.79
CA TRP A 28 -2.33 -1.46 10.61
C TRP A 28 -1.16 -2.29 11.13
N ASP A 29 -0.93 -2.17 12.43
CA ASP A 29 -0.09 -3.10 13.19
C ASP A 29 -0.77 -4.47 13.25
N MET A 30 -0.40 -5.35 12.31
CA MET A 30 -1.04 -6.64 12.09
C MET A 30 -1.09 -7.49 13.38
N PRO A 31 -2.28 -7.94 13.82
CA PRO A 31 -2.40 -8.76 15.01
C PRO A 31 -1.94 -10.20 14.75
N THR A 32 -1.52 -10.89 15.81
CA THR A 32 -0.90 -12.22 15.72
C THR A 32 -1.90 -13.37 15.61
N THR A 33 -3.20 -13.12 15.75
CA THR A 33 -4.23 -14.17 15.72
C THR A 33 -5.26 -13.95 14.63
N SER A 34 -5.69 -15.04 13.95
CA SER A 34 -6.69 -14.98 12.89
C SER A 34 -8.05 -14.43 13.35
N ALA A 35 -8.43 -14.67 14.60
CA ALA A 35 -9.64 -14.10 15.19
C ALA A 35 -9.56 -12.56 15.28
N SER A 36 -8.41 -12.02 15.69
CA SER A 36 -8.17 -10.57 15.71
C SER A 36 -8.17 -9.98 14.31
N ILE A 37 -7.51 -10.63 13.34
CA ILE A 37 -7.52 -10.22 11.92
C ILE A 37 -8.97 -10.07 11.43
N THR A 38 -9.81 -11.08 11.65
CA THR A 38 -11.21 -11.06 11.19
C THR A 38 -12.01 -9.94 11.85
N SER A 39 -11.82 -9.73 13.15
CA SER A 39 -12.47 -8.65 13.89
C SER A 39 -12.09 -7.26 13.37
N ASP A 40 -10.80 -7.03 13.13
CA ASP A 40 -10.28 -5.75 12.67
C ASP A 40 -10.75 -5.45 11.24
N LEU A 41 -10.68 -6.44 10.33
CA LEU A 41 -11.17 -6.28 8.95
C LEU A 41 -12.67 -5.92 8.91
N LYS A 42 -13.47 -6.51 9.80
CA LYS A 42 -14.88 -6.14 9.95
C LYS A 42 -15.01 -4.69 10.44
N LEU A 43 -14.26 -4.30 11.45
CA LEU A 43 -14.26 -2.94 11.99
C LEU A 43 -13.90 -1.92 10.89
N PHE A 44 -12.86 -2.19 10.11
CA PHE A 44 -12.43 -1.33 9.01
C PHE A 44 -13.51 -1.16 7.96
N LYS A 45 -14.20 -2.25 7.61
CA LYS A 45 -15.29 -2.23 6.64
C LYS A 45 -16.48 -1.40 7.14
N ASP A 46 -16.84 -1.57 8.41
CA ASP A 46 -17.93 -0.84 9.06
C ASP A 46 -17.63 0.68 9.15
N ASN A 47 -16.35 1.08 9.13
CA ASN A 47 -15.90 2.48 9.15
C ASN A 47 -15.59 3.07 7.77
N GLY A 48 -15.86 2.35 6.68
CA GLY A 48 -15.62 2.84 5.32
C GLY A 48 -14.13 2.98 4.95
N ILE A 49 -13.26 2.21 5.60
CA ILE A 49 -11.86 2.09 5.20
C ILE A 49 -11.81 1.43 3.83
N SER A 50 -10.94 1.95 2.96
CA SER A 50 -10.81 1.56 1.56
C SER A 50 -9.48 0.87 1.24
N PHE A 51 -8.44 1.14 2.02
CA PHE A 51 -7.15 0.46 1.91
C PHE A 51 -6.53 0.22 3.28
N ILE A 52 -5.68 -0.80 3.35
CA ILE A 52 -4.92 -1.17 4.54
C ILE A 52 -3.44 -1.05 4.17
N GLN A 53 -2.68 -0.35 5.00
CA GLN A 53 -1.23 -0.30 4.91
C GLN A 53 -0.62 -1.18 6.01
N ILE A 54 0.36 -2.01 5.65
CA ILE A 54 1.11 -2.85 6.59
C ILE A 54 2.62 -2.67 6.35
N GLU A 55 3.37 -2.52 7.43
CA GLU A 55 4.83 -2.44 7.41
C GLU A 55 5.46 -3.85 7.31
N GLY A 56 6.44 -4.02 6.41
CA GLY A 56 7.25 -5.23 6.27
C GLY A 56 6.65 -6.33 5.39
N ILE A 57 7.24 -7.53 5.44
CA ILE A 57 6.77 -8.69 4.68
C ILE A 57 5.53 -9.28 5.36
N VAL A 58 4.41 -9.21 4.66
CA VAL A 58 3.11 -9.76 5.06
C VAL A 58 2.95 -11.20 4.58
N ASP A 59 2.48 -12.09 5.46
CA ASP A 59 2.16 -13.47 5.14
C ASP A 59 1.06 -13.59 4.07
N ALA A 60 1.25 -14.49 3.12
CA ALA A 60 0.30 -14.73 2.03
C ALA A 60 -1.13 -15.04 2.51
N SER A 61 -1.29 -15.73 3.64
CA SER A 61 -2.60 -16.05 4.22
C SER A 61 -3.35 -14.80 4.72
N VAL A 62 -2.62 -13.80 5.20
CA VAL A 62 -3.20 -12.51 5.62
C VAL A 62 -3.53 -11.68 4.40
N ILE A 63 -2.63 -11.62 3.42
CA ILE A 63 -2.87 -10.94 2.13
C ILE A 63 -4.16 -11.46 1.49
N GLN A 64 -4.36 -12.78 1.51
CA GLN A 64 -5.55 -13.40 0.94
C GLN A 64 -6.83 -13.04 1.71
N GLN A 65 -6.80 -13.05 3.05
CA GLN A 65 -7.92 -12.59 3.88
C GLN A 65 -8.28 -11.12 3.64
N ILE A 66 -7.29 -10.25 3.47
CA ILE A 66 -7.47 -8.82 3.14
C ILE A 66 -8.16 -8.69 1.77
N ALA A 67 -7.68 -9.42 0.77
CA ALA A 67 -8.22 -9.41 -0.58
C ALA A 67 -9.65 -9.95 -0.64
N GLU A 68 -9.97 -11.02 0.09
CA GLU A 68 -11.33 -11.58 0.20
C GLU A 68 -12.34 -10.58 0.80
N ASN A 69 -11.85 -9.64 1.63
CA ASN A 69 -12.65 -8.57 2.19
C ASN A 69 -12.75 -7.32 1.28
N ASN A 70 -12.14 -7.36 0.10
CA ASN A 70 -12.10 -6.28 -0.89
C ASN A 70 -11.38 -5.01 -0.43
N PHE A 71 -10.36 -5.15 0.43
CA PHE A 71 -9.46 -4.05 0.74
C PHE A 71 -8.32 -3.98 -0.28
N GLU A 72 -7.93 -2.78 -0.67
CA GLU A 72 -6.63 -2.56 -1.31
C GLU A 72 -5.53 -2.75 -0.26
N LEU A 73 -4.55 -3.62 -0.55
CA LEU A 73 -3.39 -3.82 0.32
C LEU A 73 -2.22 -2.98 -0.19
N TRP A 74 -1.72 -2.11 0.69
CA TRP A 74 -0.46 -1.39 0.53
C TRP A 74 0.54 -1.96 1.52
N VAL A 75 1.74 -2.23 1.04
CA VAL A 75 2.85 -2.69 1.88
C VAL A 75 3.92 -1.63 1.90
N SER A 76 4.51 -1.35 3.05
CA SER A 76 5.67 -0.46 3.14
C SER A 76 6.90 -1.20 3.67
N SER A 77 8.09 -0.70 3.33
CA SER A 77 9.35 -1.27 3.82
C SER A 77 9.61 -0.98 5.31
N GLY A 78 8.89 -0.02 5.91
CA GLY A 78 9.19 0.50 7.25
C GLY A 78 10.42 1.41 7.33
N LEU A 79 11.12 1.63 6.22
CA LEU A 79 12.31 2.46 6.19
C LEU A 79 11.95 3.93 6.43
N LYS A 80 12.36 4.43 7.59
CA LYS A 80 12.23 5.82 8.01
C LYS A 80 13.62 6.46 8.03
N PHE A 81 13.85 7.44 7.16
CA PHE A 81 15.07 8.26 7.18
C PHE A 81 14.84 9.50 8.02
N THR A 82 15.31 9.47 9.26
CA THR A 82 15.14 10.60 10.19
C THR A 82 16.35 11.54 10.21
N ARG A 83 17.58 11.06 9.95
CA ARG A 83 18.82 11.86 10.06
C ARG A 83 19.91 11.42 9.09
N ARG A 84 20.78 12.37 8.70
CA ARG A 84 22.04 12.09 7.95
C ARG A 84 22.96 11.09 8.66
N SER A 85 22.84 10.98 9.98
CA SER A 85 23.60 10.05 10.83
C SER A 85 22.97 8.67 10.96
N ASP A 86 21.74 8.48 10.45
CA ASP A 86 21.10 7.16 10.36
C ASP A 86 21.82 6.40 9.24
N LYS A 87 23.10 6.08 9.50
CA LYS A 87 23.93 5.23 8.68
C LYS A 87 23.39 3.82 8.83
N PHE A 88 22.38 3.48 8.03
CA PHE A 88 22.16 2.08 7.73
C PHE A 88 23.46 1.53 7.13
N ASN A 89 23.88 0.34 7.59
CA ASN A 89 24.88 -0.39 6.83
C ASN A 89 24.28 -0.61 5.42
N GLN A 90 25.04 -0.34 4.36
CA GLN A 90 24.54 -0.46 2.99
C GLN A 90 23.95 -1.86 2.74
N ASP A 91 24.52 -2.89 3.34
CA ASP A 91 24.02 -4.27 3.28
C ASP A 91 22.62 -4.39 3.90
N GLN A 92 22.40 -3.81 5.09
CA GLN A 92 21.08 -3.84 5.75
C GLN A 92 20.03 -3.05 4.97
N PHE A 93 20.43 -1.93 4.37
CA PHE A 93 19.55 -1.14 3.52
C PHE A 93 19.18 -1.90 2.24
N GLN A 94 20.14 -2.63 1.67
CA GLN A 94 19.90 -3.47 0.51
C GLN A 94 18.92 -4.59 0.85
N ASP A 95 19.16 -5.35 1.92
CA ASP A 95 18.30 -6.45 2.35
C ASP A 95 16.85 -6.00 2.61
N LEU A 96 16.67 -4.86 3.29
CA LEU A 96 15.35 -4.27 3.58
C LEU A 96 14.58 -3.83 2.32
N ILE A 97 15.26 -3.66 1.19
CA ILE A 97 14.65 -3.27 -0.09
C ILE A 97 14.47 -4.49 -0.99
N THR A 98 15.52 -5.30 -1.15
CA THR A 98 15.53 -6.40 -2.10
C THR A 98 14.63 -7.54 -1.65
N ASP A 99 14.63 -7.91 -0.37
CA ASP A 99 13.92 -9.10 0.09
C ASP A 99 12.40 -8.98 -0.11
N PRO A 100 11.74 -7.87 0.28
CA PRO A 100 10.31 -7.70 0.02
C PRO A 100 10.01 -7.62 -1.49
N LEU A 101 10.85 -6.95 -2.28
CA LEU A 101 10.66 -6.85 -3.72
C LEU A 101 10.75 -8.22 -4.41
N TYR A 102 11.73 -9.05 -4.05
CA TYR A 102 11.84 -10.41 -4.57
C TYR A 102 10.66 -11.28 -4.13
N TYR A 103 10.26 -11.19 -2.85
CA TYR A 103 9.13 -11.93 -2.31
C TYR A 103 7.84 -11.62 -3.08
N TYR A 104 7.51 -10.34 -3.27
CA TYR A 104 6.28 -9.92 -3.94
C TYR A 104 6.33 -10.02 -5.47
N ARG A 105 7.51 -10.01 -6.09
CA ARG A 105 7.66 -10.24 -7.53
C ARG A 105 7.59 -11.72 -7.90
N SER A 106 8.05 -12.60 -7.02
CA SER A 106 8.08 -14.05 -7.28
C SER A 106 6.73 -14.74 -7.06
N SER A 107 5.82 -14.11 -6.31
CA SER A 107 4.51 -14.67 -5.97
C SER A 107 3.38 -13.75 -6.44
N PRO A 108 2.35 -14.23 -7.18
CA PRO A 108 1.22 -13.42 -7.62
C PRO A 108 0.28 -13.12 -6.43
N LEU A 109 0.71 -12.21 -5.55
CA LEU A 109 -0.04 -11.77 -4.39
C LEU A 109 -0.80 -10.49 -4.72
N PRO A 110 -2.07 -10.33 -4.28
CA PRO A 110 -2.92 -9.18 -4.59
C PRO A 110 -2.52 -7.92 -3.80
N ILE A 111 -1.32 -7.40 -4.06
CA ILE A 111 -0.81 -6.17 -3.46
C ILE A 111 -0.97 -5.05 -4.49
N SER A 112 -1.65 -3.97 -4.07
CA SER A 112 -1.91 -2.83 -4.96
C SER A 112 -0.73 -1.86 -5.04
N ARG A 113 0.08 -1.79 -3.97
CA ARG A 113 1.21 -0.86 -3.87
C ARG A 113 2.28 -1.38 -2.91
N TYR A 114 3.54 -1.19 -3.28
CA TYR A 114 4.68 -1.29 -2.37
C TYR A 114 5.35 0.07 -2.22
N THR A 115 5.47 0.55 -0.99
CA THR A 115 6.05 1.85 -0.65
C THR A 115 7.45 1.65 -0.09
N LEU A 116 8.45 2.11 -0.83
CA LEU A 116 9.85 1.95 -0.44
C LEU A 116 10.25 2.83 0.74
N LEU A 117 9.72 4.04 0.83
CA LEU A 117 10.12 5.04 1.82
C LEU A 117 8.91 5.86 2.26
N GLU A 118 8.78 6.01 3.56
CA GLU A 118 7.73 6.81 4.18
C GLU A 118 8.32 8.10 4.74
N ASN A 119 7.76 9.24 4.31
CA ASN A 119 8.15 10.57 4.79
C ASN A 119 9.67 10.80 4.79
N PRO A 120 10.38 10.59 3.65
CA PRO A 120 11.83 10.79 3.63
C PRO A 120 12.14 12.24 3.99
N GLN A 121 12.82 12.47 5.12
CA GLN A 121 13.47 13.75 5.33
C GLN A 121 14.64 13.81 4.35
N LEU A 122 14.40 14.48 3.22
CA LEU A 122 15.41 14.67 2.19
C LEU A 122 16.58 15.46 2.80
N TYR A 123 17.70 14.78 3.02
CA TYR A 123 18.97 15.40 3.33
C TYR A 123 19.88 15.38 2.09
N ASP A 124 20.83 16.31 2.02
CA ASP A 124 21.84 16.34 0.95
C ASP A 124 22.64 15.02 0.94
N GLY A 125 22.53 14.22 -0.12
CA GLY A 125 23.14 12.89 -0.24
C GLY A 125 22.16 11.70 -0.36
N PHE A 126 20.85 11.95 -0.25
CA PHE A 126 19.83 10.92 -0.29
C PHE A 126 19.75 10.20 -1.65
N SER A 127 19.81 10.94 -2.75
CA SER A 127 19.78 10.40 -4.11
C SER A 127 20.96 9.45 -4.38
N GLU A 128 22.13 9.78 -3.84
CA GLU A 128 23.36 9.01 -3.92
C GLU A 128 23.28 7.71 -3.10
N THR A 129 22.49 7.71 -2.02
CA THR A 129 22.24 6.52 -1.19
C THR A 129 21.25 5.56 -1.86
N LEU A 130 20.26 6.09 -2.59
CA LEU A 130 19.23 5.30 -3.27
C LEU A 130 19.65 4.77 -4.65
N GLN A 131 20.45 5.52 -5.40
CA GLN A 131 20.87 5.20 -6.77
C GLN A 131 21.39 3.75 -6.93
N PRO A 132 22.31 3.25 -6.08
CA PRO A 132 22.84 1.90 -6.23
C PRO A 132 21.78 0.81 -6.07
N VAL A 133 20.76 1.03 -5.23
CA VAL A 133 19.71 0.05 -4.98
C VAL A 133 18.69 0.05 -6.12
N ILE A 134 18.29 1.23 -6.60
CA ILE A 134 17.36 1.35 -7.74
C ILE A 134 17.93 0.69 -9.01
N GLN A 135 19.25 0.73 -9.22
CA GLN A 135 19.89 0.11 -10.39
C GLN A 135 19.90 -1.43 -10.36
N GLN A 136 19.62 -2.06 -9.22
CA GLN A 136 19.71 -3.51 -9.05
C GLN A 136 18.35 -4.23 -9.11
N VAL A 137 17.24 -3.50 -9.17
CA VAL A 137 15.86 -4.01 -9.18
C VAL A 137 15.29 -4.00 -10.61
#